data_AF-A0A382FDF8-F1
#
_entry.id   AF-A0A382FDF8-F1
#
_cell.length_a   1.000
_cell.length_b   1.000
_cell.length_c   1.000
_cell.angle_alpha   90.00
_cell.angle_beta   90.00
_cell.angle_gamma   90.00
#
_symmetry.space_group_name_H-M   'P 1'
#
loop_
_entity.id
_entity.type
_entity.pdbx_description
1 polymer ?
#
loop_
_entity_poly.entity_id
_entity_poly.type
_entity_poly.pdbx_seq_one_letter_code
_entity_poly.pdbx_strand_id
1 'polypeptide(L)'
;VTEIPSPTKFRYQVRSPGTITDAQWSGFVYVRPDSFFVHRPFDGGVMLGTGGPQHGAQAIRQSKKYIRYQSGKGIMYTTGALFAPSYDILNVVADGKAVGSVITITTDEIDHGLQVGAIIKLIGITQQEYNDTYTITQIISERVFKTTAQSTLSILQPEFSDQPQVSLKNWNGATVRSGIFDDQNGIFWEYDGVNLALTQRTATRQLAGTIAVTPDSNTVTGTGTRFREQLKSGDRIVIRGMTHVVSNVSSNTEMYVTPDYRGVNSSTGVKSCLILDKKTKQSDWNLDRVDGTGPSGYDLNVSKMQMVGIQMSWYGAGFIDYMTRGGDGNFIFCHRMRNSNVNTEAYMRTGNQPVRYEVTNEGANGKLSADISAGETTIRLLDTSFFPPAGGTLYIDNEIITYTGINGNRLTGCTRATQLTNFTSGSIRSYSAGAAAEHFRNTGVVLISNTSSPIISHWGSSYITDGDFDEERGYLFSYSATALALSTIRQTVFLIRLAPSIANALTGDLGDRDLLNRAQLLLDGLEITSE
;
A
#
# COMPACT_ATOMS: atom_id res chain seq x y z
N VAL A 1 -14.95 -9.72 -13.19
CA VAL A 1 -15.50 -8.54 -13.87
C VAL A 1 -14.70 -8.31 -15.14
N THR A 2 -15.36 -8.10 -16.28
CA THR A 2 -14.75 -7.87 -17.60
C THR A 2 -14.89 -6.42 -18.07
N GLU A 3 -15.87 -5.66 -17.57
CA GLU A 3 -16.10 -4.26 -17.94
C GLU A 3 -16.88 -3.55 -16.82
N ILE A 4 -16.70 -2.23 -16.67
CA ILE A 4 -17.50 -1.36 -15.79
C ILE A 4 -18.10 -0.24 -16.66
N PRO A 5 -19.25 -0.47 -17.33
CA PRO A 5 -19.78 0.46 -18.33
C PRO A 5 -20.32 1.77 -17.73
N SER A 6 -20.64 1.77 -16.44
CA SER A 6 -21.07 2.96 -15.70
C SER A 6 -20.74 2.81 -14.21
N PRO A 7 -20.80 3.89 -13.41
CA PRO A 7 -20.54 3.84 -11.97
C PRO A 7 -21.43 2.86 -11.19
N THR A 8 -22.55 2.41 -11.77
CA THR A 8 -23.55 1.53 -11.13
C THR A 8 -23.71 0.17 -11.81
N LYS A 9 -22.87 -0.16 -12.81
CA LYS A 9 -22.99 -1.41 -13.57
C LYS A 9 -21.60 -2.01 -13.80
N PHE A 10 -21.50 -3.32 -13.60
CA PHE A 10 -20.34 -4.09 -14.05
C PHE A 10 -20.82 -5.29 -14.89
N ARG A 11 -20.01 -5.71 -15.86
CA ARG A 11 -20.21 -6.94 -16.63
C ARG A 11 -19.17 -7.97 -16.20
N TYR A 12 -19.55 -9.23 -16.23
CA TYR A 12 -18.60 -10.33 -16.04
C TYR A 12 -19.00 -11.48 -16.95
N GLN A 13 -18.01 -12.25 -17.41
CA GLN A 13 -18.25 -13.39 -18.26
C GLN A 13 -18.72 -14.58 -17.41
N VAL A 14 -19.93 -15.06 -17.68
CA VAL A 14 -20.45 -16.33 -17.16
C VAL A 14 -20.21 -17.43 -18.19
N ARG A 15 -19.82 -18.61 -17.72
CA ARG A 15 -19.77 -19.82 -18.55
C ARG A 15 -21.16 -20.46 -18.51
N SER A 16 -21.89 -20.43 -19.62
CA SER A 16 -23.19 -21.12 -19.76
C SER A 16 -23.12 -22.11 -20.93
N PRO A 17 -23.59 -23.36 -20.77
CA PRO A 17 -23.73 -24.32 -21.86
C PRO A 17 -24.92 -24.02 -22.81
N GLY A 18 -25.64 -22.90 -22.65
CA GLY A 18 -26.77 -22.52 -23.52
C GLY A 18 -27.06 -21.01 -23.53
N THR A 19 -27.98 -20.59 -24.41
CA THR A 19 -28.44 -19.20 -24.53
C THR A 19 -29.26 -18.79 -23.32
N ILE A 20 -28.89 -17.68 -22.68
CA ILE A 20 -29.63 -17.10 -21.56
C ILE A 20 -30.80 -16.29 -22.13
N THR A 21 -32.02 -16.79 -22.00
CA THR A 21 -33.24 -16.12 -22.54
C THR A 21 -34.10 -15.46 -21.46
N ASP A 22 -33.78 -15.66 -20.19
CA ASP A 22 -34.61 -15.23 -19.07
C ASP A 22 -34.06 -13.95 -18.40
N ALA A 23 -34.94 -13.01 -18.09
CA ALA A 23 -34.57 -11.66 -17.65
C ALA A 23 -34.47 -11.51 -16.11
N GLN A 24 -34.86 -12.53 -15.35
CA GLN A 24 -34.91 -12.49 -13.88
C GLN A 24 -33.97 -13.51 -13.24
N TRP A 25 -32.67 -13.24 -13.30
CA TRP A 25 -31.67 -14.07 -12.63
C TRP A 25 -31.34 -13.47 -11.27
N SER A 26 -31.42 -14.29 -10.22
CA SER A 26 -30.89 -14.00 -8.90
C SER A 26 -29.78 -15.00 -8.59
N GLY A 27 -28.65 -14.51 -8.08
CA GLY A 27 -27.51 -15.34 -7.71
C GLY A 27 -26.67 -14.65 -6.65
N PHE A 28 -25.97 -15.45 -5.86
CA PHE A 28 -25.03 -14.95 -4.86
C PHE A 28 -23.63 -14.84 -5.49
N VAL A 29 -23.00 -13.68 -5.38
CA VAL A 29 -21.59 -13.49 -5.72
C VAL A 29 -20.80 -13.51 -4.42
N TYR A 30 -19.94 -14.52 -4.26
CA TYR A 30 -19.02 -14.60 -3.13
C TYR A 30 -17.66 -14.03 -3.54
N VAL A 31 -17.22 -12.99 -2.86
CA VAL A 31 -15.85 -12.46 -2.99
C VAL A 31 -14.93 -13.25 -2.08
N ARG A 32 -13.86 -13.83 -2.65
CA ARG A 32 -12.77 -14.45 -1.90
C ARG A 32 -11.57 -13.49 -1.91
N PRO A 33 -10.93 -13.21 -0.76
CA PRO A 33 -9.69 -12.44 -0.75
C PRO A 33 -8.59 -13.21 -1.46
N ASP A 34 -7.91 -12.53 -2.38
CA ASP A 34 -6.74 -13.04 -3.11
C ASP A 34 -5.44 -12.86 -2.28
N SER A 35 -5.45 -11.88 -1.37
CA SER A 35 -4.36 -11.62 -0.44
C SER A 35 -4.07 -12.83 0.45
N PHE A 36 -2.79 -13.13 0.66
CA PHE A 36 -2.35 -14.27 1.46
C PHE A 36 -1.34 -13.88 2.53
N PHE A 37 -1.26 -14.72 3.56
CA PHE A 37 -0.31 -14.61 4.67
C PHE A 37 0.17 -16.01 4.99
N VAL A 38 1.43 -16.29 4.71
CA VAL A 38 1.98 -17.65 4.79
C VAL A 38 3.22 -17.65 5.66
N HIS A 39 3.23 -18.51 6.68
CA HIS A 39 4.42 -18.78 7.48
C HIS A 39 5.41 -19.61 6.64
N ARG A 40 6.70 -19.34 6.81
CA ARG A 40 7.79 -20.05 6.15
C ARG A 40 8.53 -20.89 7.20
N PRO A 41 8.15 -22.17 7.40
CA PRO A 41 8.67 -22.98 8.52
C PRO A 41 10.17 -23.25 8.43
N PHE A 42 10.74 -23.25 7.23
CA PHE A 42 12.14 -23.57 7.00
C PHE A 42 13.11 -22.45 7.42
N ASP A 43 12.64 -21.21 7.54
CA ASP A 43 13.48 -20.06 7.94
C ASP A 43 12.83 -19.13 8.99
N GLY A 44 11.65 -19.49 9.50
CA GLY A 44 10.93 -18.74 10.54
C GLY A 44 10.32 -17.42 10.06
N GLY A 45 10.36 -17.14 8.76
CA GLY A 45 9.78 -15.93 8.18
C GLY A 45 8.26 -16.00 8.01
N VAL A 46 7.66 -14.86 7.68
CA VAL A 46 6.28 -14.78 7.18
C VAL A 46 6.28 -13.94 5.92
N MET A 47 5.59 -14.44 4.90
CA MET A 47 5.38 -13.73 3.64
C MET A 47 3.93 -13.30 3.46
N LEU A 48 3.74 -12.16 2.83
CA LEU A 48 2.42 -11.66 2.44
C LEU A 48 2.46 -10.93 1.10
N GLY A 49 1.35 -11.00 0.38
CA GLY A 49 1.17 -10.36 -0.92
C GLY A 49 -0.31 -10.22 -1.26
N THR A 50 -0.60 -9.49 -2.33
CA THR A 50 -1.97 -9.19 -2.77
C THR A 50 -2.63 -10.33 -3.56
N GLY A 51 -1.86 -11.37 -3.93
CA GLY A 51 -2.33 -12.53 -4.72
C GLY A 51 -2.41 -12.26 -6.23
N GLY A 52 -2.96 -11.12 -6.62
CA GLY A 52 -3.13 -10.74 -8.03
C GLY A 52 -2.82 -9.27 -8.31
N PRO A 53 -2.79 -8.85 -9.59
CA PRO A 53 -2.30 -7.54 -10.05
C PRO A 53 -3.36 -6.43 -10.04
N GLN A 54 -4.51 -6.65 -9.41
CA GLN A 54 -5.62 -5.70 -9.45
C GLN A 54 -5.25 -4.43 -8.66
N HIS A 55 -5.46 -3.26 -9.29
CA HIS A 55 -5.22 -1.97 -8.65
C HIS A 55 -6.05 -1.82 -7.37
N GLY A 56 -5.43 -1.32 -6.31
CA GLY A 56 -6.06 -1.15 -4.99
C GLY A 56 -6.15 -2.43 -4.15
N ALA A 57 -5.72 -3.59 -4.65
CA ALA A 57 -5.58 -4.78 -3.82
C ALA A 57 -4.52 -4.57 -2.74
N GLN A 58 -4.79 -5.02 -1.52
CA GLN A 58 -3.97 -4.72 -0.35
C GLN A 58 -3.87 -5.93 0.59
N ALA A 59 -2.69 -6.13 1.15
CA ALA A 59 -2.42 -7.11 2.20
C ALA A 59 -1.68 -6.41 3.34
N ILE A 60 -2.26 -6.40 4.55
CA ILE A 60 -1.67 -5.80 5.74
C ILE A 60 -1.54 -6.87 6.82
N ARG A 61 -0.32 -7.08 7.31
CA ARG A 61 -0.06 -7.88 8.52
C ARG A 61 0.35 -6.97 9.66
N GLN A 62 -0.43 -6.99 10.74
CA GLN A 62 -0.10 -6.29 11.98
C GLN A 62 0.64 -7.23 12.94
N SER A 63 1.94 -7.01 13.14
CA SER A 63 2.79 -7.88 13.97
C SER A 63 2.79 -7.49 15.45
N LYS A 64 2.53 -6.21 15.74
CA LYS A 64 2.33 -5.70 17.10
C LYS A 64 1.05 -4.87 17.11
N LYS A 65 0.29 -4.97 18.20
CA LYS A 65 -0.89 -4.14 18.45
C LYS A 65 -0.49 -2.66 18.57
N TYR A 66 -1.48 -1.78 18.67
CA TYR A 66 -1.22 -0.37 18.91
C TYR A 66 -0.54 -0.23 20.28
N ILE A 67 0.68 0.31 20.29
CA ILE A 67 1.38 0.60 21.55
C ILE A 67 1.11 2.05 21.89
N ARG A 68 0.70 2.29 23.13
CA ARG A 68 0.42 3.65 23.61
C ARG A 68 1.74 4.42 23.68
N TYR A 69 1.80 5.55 22.99
CA TYR A 69 2.89 6.48 23.17
C TYR A 69 2.80 7.14 24.55
N GLN A 70 3.93 7.13 25.27
CA GLN A 70 4.10 7.86 26.50
C GLN A 70 4.73 9.22 26.21
N SER A 71 4.02 10.30 26.56
CA SER A 71 4.58 11.64 26.41
C SER A 71 5.84 11.74 27.26
N GLY A 72 6.95 12.22 26.68
CA GLY A 72 8.23 12.19 27.38
C GLY A 72 9.24 11.17 26.84
N LYS A 73 8.79 10.26 25.96
CA LYS A 73 9.51 9.02 25.66
C LYS A 73 9.96 8.92 24.20
N GLY A 74 11.08 8.25 23.99
CA GLY A 74 11.59 7.82 22.70
C GLY A 74 11.09 6.42 22.35
N ILE A 75 10.93 6.17 21.05
CA ILE A 75 10.58 4.85 20.51
C ILE A 75 11.70 4.38 19.60
N MET A 76 12.04 3.09 19.72
CA MET A 76 12.90 2.37 18.79
C MET A 76 12.14 1.21 18.16
N TYR A 77 12.04 1.22 16.84
CA TYR A 77 11.54 0.12 16.03
C TYR A 77 12.68 -0.50 15.25
N THR A 78 12.74 -1.83 15.20
CA THR A 78 13.66 -2.57 14.33
C THR A 78 12.99 -3.82 13.78
N THR A 79 13.37 -4.22 12.57
CA THR A 79 12.86 -5.45 11.95
C THR A 79 13.83 -6.01 10.92
N GLY A 80 13.75 -7.32 10.70
CA GLY A 80 14.21 -7.95 9.46
C GLY A 80 13.13 -7.88 8.39
N ALA A 81 13.42 -7.29 7.23
CA ALA A 81 12.48 -7.19 6.10
C ALA A 81 13.19 -7.40 4.75
N LEU A 82 12.52 -8.08 3.83
CA LEU A 82 12.92 -8.23 2.44
C LEU A 82 11.88 -7.51 1.57
N PHE A 83 12.29 -6.37 0.99
CA PHE A 83 11.39 -5.48 0.24
C PHE A 83 11.13 -5.96 -1.19
N ALA A 84 12.10 -6.64 -1.80
CA ALA A 84 11.95 -7.26 -3.11
C ALA A 84 12.13 -8.78 -2.99
N PRO A 85 11.12 -9.59 -3.36
CA PRO A 85 11.14 -11.03 -3.16
C PRO A 85 12.12 -11.74 -4.10
N SER A 86 12.48 -12.96 -3.73
CA SER A 86 13.12 -13.94 -4.60
C SER A 86 12.31 -15.24 -4.60
N TYR A 87 12.36 -15.96 -5.72
CA TYR A 87 11.65 -17.21 -5.93
C TYR A 87 12.63 -18.28 -6.37
N ASP A 88 12.54 -19.47 -5.79
CA ASP A 88 13.39 -20.59 -6.20
C ASP A 88 12.97 -21.09 -7.59
N ILE A 89 13.96 -21.38 -8.41
CA ILE A 89 13.79 -21.82 -9.79
C ILE A 89 13.63 -23.34 -9.80
N LEU A 90 12.57 -23.81 -10.46
CA LEU A 90 12.38 -25.23 -10.78
C LEU A 90 13.02 -25.61 -12.12
N ASN A 91 12.89 -24.76 -13.14
CA ASN A 91 13.40 -25.06 -14.48
C ASN A 91 13.71 -23.80 -15.30
N VAL A 92 14.70 -23.88 -16.19
CA VAL A 92 15.03 -22.88 -17.21
C VAL A 92 15.25 -23.59 -18.55
N VAL A 93 14.53 -23.17 -19.59
CA VAL A 93 14.66 -23.75 -20.93
C VAL A 93 14.64 -22.64 -21.98
N ALA A 94 15.69 -22.58 -22.81
CA ALA A 94 15.75 -21.72 -23.98
C ALA A 94 15.28 -22.46 -25.25
N ASP A 95 14.60 -21.78 -26.17
CA ASP A 95 14.18 -22.33 -27.46
C ASP A 95 15.25 -22.22 -28.56
N GLY A 96 16.33 -21.50 -28.27
CA GLY A 96 17.45 -21.26 -29.16
C GLY A 96 18.66 -20.73 -28.40
N LYS A 97 19.82 -20.66 -29.07
CA LYS A 97 21.09 -20.18 -28.49
C LYS A 97 21.43 -18.76 -28.88
N ALA A 98 20.78 -18.20 -29.90
CA ALA A 98 21.06 -16.84 -30.35
C ALA A 98 20.51 -15.81 -29.36
N VAL A 99 21.08 -14.61 -29.36
CA VAL A 99 20.48 -13.44 -28.70
C VAL A 99 19.03 -13.27 -29.17
N GLY A 100 18.12 -12.98 -28.25
CA GLY A 100 16.69 -12.87 -28.54
C GLY A 100 15.91 -14.19 -28.51
N SER A 101 16.58 -15.34 -28.36
CA SER A 101 15.89 -16.62 -28.13
C SER A 101 15.04 -16.56 -26.87
N VAL A 102 13.87 -17.19 -26.87
CA VAL A 102 12.94 -17.18 -25.73
C VAL A 102 13.46 -18.12 -24.66
N ILE A 103 13.57 -17.60 -23.44
CA ILE A 103 13.87 -18.38 -22.23
C ILE A 103 12.56 -18.51 -21.46
N THR A 104 12.16 -19.75 -21.18
CA THR A 104 11.02 -20.09 -20.31
C THR A 104 11.55 -20.46 -18.94
N ILE A 105 11.03 -19.80 -17.90
CA ILE A 105 11.41 -20.02 -16.50
C ILE A 105 10.19 -20.50 -15.73
N THR A 106 10.38 -21.53 -14.91
CA THR A 106 9.39 -22.06 -13.99
C THR A 106 9.86 -21.87 -12.55
N THR A 107 9.04 -21.23 -11.71
CA THR A 107 9.25 -21.17 -10.25
C THR A 107 8.71 -22.43 -9.58
N ASP A 108 9.28 -22.81 -8.44
CA ASP A 108 8.96 -24.07 -7.76
C ASP A 108 7.61 -24.04 -7.00
N GLU A 109 7.62 -23.68 -5.72
CA GLU A 109 6.44 -23.80 -4.85
C GLU A 109 5.59 -22.52 -4.74
N ILE A 110 6.15 -21.36 -5.09
CA ILE A 110 5.54 -20.05 -4.85
C ILE A 110 5.13 -19.38 -6.17
N ASP A 111 3.92 -18.85 -6.18
CA ASP A 111 3.40 -18.06 -7.29
C ASP A 111 4.16 -16.73 -7.37
N HIS A 112 4.65 -16.40 -8.56
CA HIS A 112 5.67 -15.35 -8.71
C HIS A 112 5.09 -13.92 -8.66
N GLY A 113 3.79 -13.73 -8.82
CA GLY A 113 3.14 -12.41 -8.84
C GLY A 113 3.54 -11.48 -10.00
N LEU A 114 4.59 -11.82 -10.76
CA LEU A 114 5.08 -11.09 -11.94
C LEU A 114 4.01 -10.87 -13.02
N GLN A 115 4.14 -9.74 -13.71
CA GLN A 115 3.42 -9.41 -14.95
C GLN A 115 4.43 -9.02 -16.03
N VAL A 116 3.94 -8.87 -17.27
CA VAL A 116 4.76 -8.38 -18.38
C VAL A 116 5.34 -7.00 -18.03
N GLY A 117 6.63 -6.80 -18.33
CA GLY A 117 7.35 -5.57 -18.03
C GLY A 117 8.07 -5.54 -16.68
N ALA A 118 7.87 -6.53 -15.79
CA ALA A 118 8.71 -6.66 -14.58
C ALA A 118 10.16 -6.89 -14.97
N ILE A 119 11.10 -6.42 -14.15
CA ILE A 119 12.53 -6.66 -14.32
C ILE A 119 13.00 -7.60 -13.22
N ILE A 120 13.56 -8.73 -13.63
CA ILE A 120 14.11 -9.76 -12.74
C ILE A 120 15.61 -9.93 -12.98
N LYS A 121 16.29 -10.59 -12.04
CA LYS A 121 17.64 -11.11 -12.20
C LYS A 121 17.62 -12.61 -11.95
N LEU A 122 18.20 -13.39 -12.86
CA LEU A 122 18.47 -14.80 -12.59
C LEU A 122 19.81 -14.92 -11.87
N ILE A 123 19.85 -15.73 -10.83
CA ILE A 123 21.06 -16.04 -10.06
C ILE A 123 21.13 -17.55 -9.78
N GLY A 124 22.34 -18.04 -9.55
CA GLY A 124 22.55 -19.44 -9.18
C GLY A 124 22.44 -20.42 -10.36
N ILE A 125 22.68 -19.95 -11.59
CA ILE A 125 22.80 -20.80 -12.78
C ILE A 125 24.29 -20.96 -13.12
N THR A 126 24.76 -22.18 -13.40
CA THR A 126 26.18 -22.48 -13.66
C THR A 126 26.69 -21.78 -14.91
N GLN A 127 25.87 -21.70 -15.95
CA GLN A 127 26.18 -20.99 -17.19
C GLN A 127 25.96 -19.48 -17.01
N GLN A 128 27.06 -18.74 -16.94
CA GLN A 128 27.09 -17.32 -16.56
C GLN A 128 26.24 -16.42 -17.47
N GLU A 129 26.09 -16.76 -18.75
CA GLU A 129 25.26 -16.04 -19.71
C GLU A 129 23.78 -15.97 -19.32
N TYR A 130 23.32 -16.88 -18.45
CA TYR A 130 21.96 -16.86 -17.91
C TYR A 130 21.81 -15.93 -16.72
N ASN A 131 22.88 -15.64 -15.95
CA ASN A 131 22.86 -14.85 -14.71
C ASN A 131 22.78 -13.33 -14.98
N ASP A 132 21.82 -12.91 -15.80
CA ASP A 132 21.63 -11.53 -16.24
C ASP A 132 20.30 -10.93 -15.73
N THR A 133 20.08 -9.65 -16.05
CA THR A 133 18.84 -8.92 -15.83
C THR A 133 17.94 -9.05 -17.04
N TYR A 134 16.66 -9.33 -16.81
CA TYR A 134 15.69 -9.63 -17.85
C TYR A 134 14.40 -8.85 -17.64
N THR A 135 13.78 -8.42 -18.74
CA THR A 135 12.40 -7.92 -18.75
C THR A 135 11.44 -9.03 -19.13
N ILE A 136 10.41 -9.24 -18.32
CA ILE A 136 9.38 -10.25 -18.58
C ILE A 136 8.61 -9.91 -19.85
N THR A 137 8.56 -10.83 -20.80
CA THR A 137 7.86 -10.66 -22.08
C THR A 137 6.48 -11.32 -22.10
N GLN A 138 6.29 -12.41 -21.32
CA GLN A 138 5.02 -13.14 -21.29
C GLN A 138 4.84 -13.88 -19.96
N ILE A 139 3.60 -13.91 -19.46
CA ILE A 139 3.17 -14.79 -18.37
C ILE A 139 2.37 -15.95 -18.98
N ILE A 140 2.74 -17.19 -18.62
CA ILE A 140 2.08 -18.42 -19.09
C ILE A 140 1.14 -18.95 -18.00
N SER A 141 1.61 -18.96 -16.75
CA SER A 141 0.83 -19.29 -15.57
C SER A 141 1.37 -18.52 -14.37
N GLU A 142 0.77 -18.71 -13.20
CA GLU A 142 1.21 -18.13 -11.92
C GLU A 142 2.65 -18.54 -11.50
N ARG A 143 3.23 -19.54 -12.17
CA ARG A 143 4.58 -20.07 -11.92
C ARG A 143 5.47 -20.14 -13.15
N VAL A 144 4.97 -19.79 -14.33
CA VAL A 144 5.72 -19.92 -15.58
C VAL A 144 5.67 -18.61 -16.34
N PHE A 145 6.84 -18.08 -16.67
CA PHE A 145 6.99 -16.85 -17.43
C PHE A 145 8.12 -16.96 -18.45
N LYS A 146 8.17 -15.99 -19.36
CA LYS A 146 9.17 -15.93 -20.42
C LYS A 146 9.93 -14.62 -20.44
N THR A 147 11.16 -14.71 -20.91
CA THR A 147 12.05 -13.60 -21.24
C THR A 147 12.82 -13.93 -22.52
N THR A 148 13.73 -13.06 -22.94
CA THR A 148 14.60 -13.23 -24.11
C THR A 148 16.07 -13.19 -23.70
N ALA A 149 16.87 -14.06 -24.33
CA ALA A 149 18.31 -14.15 -24.11
C ALA A 149 19.02 -12.82 -24.43
N GLN A 150 19.79 -12.29 -23.48
CA GLN A 150 20.55 -11.04 -23.64
C GLN A 150 21.93 -11.28 -24.27
N SER A 151 22.40 -12.52 -24.27
CA SER A 151 23.67 -12.95 -24.87
C SER A 151 23.50 -14.33 -25.52
N THR A 152 24.49 -14.74 -26.32
CA THR A 152 24.50 -16.08 -26.93
C THR A 152 24.64 -17.16 -25.85
N LEU A 153 23.78 -18.17 -25.88
CA LEU A 153 23.73 -19.23 -24.88
C LEU A 153 24.59 -20.44 -25.30
N SER A 154 25.34 -21.02 -24.37
CA SER A 154 26.13 -22.23 -24.63
C SER A 154 25.27 -23.49 -24.71
N ILE A 155 24.18 -23.53 -23.94
CA ILE A 155 23.28 -24.68 -23.78
C ILE A 155 21.82 -24.20 -23.67
N LEU A 156 20.86 -25.06 -24.04
CA LEU A 156 19.42 -24.75 -23.99
C LEU A 156 18.78 -25.02 -22.62
N GLN A 157 19.37 -25.92 -21.84
CA GLN A 157 18.95 -26.26 -20.48
C GLN A 157 20.18 -26.11 -19.59
N PRO A 158 20.33 -24.98 -18.89
CA PRO A 158 21.49 -24.76 -18.06
C PRO A 158 21.41 -25.59 -16.78
N GLU A 159 22.57 -25.81 -16.18
CA GLU A 159 22.69 -26.47 -14.88
C GLU A 159 22.55 -25.44 -13.75
N PHE A 160 22.01 -25.87 -12.62
CA PHE A 160 21.89 -25.03 -11.43
C PHE A 160 23.11 -25.17 -10.52
N SER A 161 23.51 -24.05 -9.92
CA SER A 161 24.47 -24.03 -8.82
C SER A 161 23.73 -24.02 -7.48
N ASP A 162 24.37 -23.54 -6.41
CA ASP A 162 23.70 -23.36 -5.12
C ASP A 162 22.56 -22.33 -5.21
N GLN A 163 21.37 -22.74 -4.74
CA GLN A 163 20.13 -21.95 -4.66
C GLN A 163 19.82 -21.08 -5.91
N PRO A 164 19.40 -21.70 -7.03
CA PRO A 164 18.99 -20.97 -8.23
C PRO A 164 17.72 -20.17 -7.95
N GLN A 165 17.76 -18.85 -8.19
CA GLN A 165 16.67 -17.95 -7.85
C GLN A 165 16.36 -16.93 -8.94
N VAL A 166 15.07 -16.60 -9.03
CA VAL A 166 14.57 -15.39 -9.69
C VAL A 166 14.48 -14.31 -8.62
N SER A 167 15.28 -13.26 -8.76
CA SER A 167 15.22 -12.09 -7.89
C SER A 167 14.44 -10.97 -8.57
N LEU A 168 13.33 -10.51 -7.95
CA LEU A 168 12.62 -9.35 -8.46
C LEU A 168 13.46 -8.09 -8.20
N LYS A 169 13.70 -7.31 -9.26
CA LYS A 169 14.60 -6.14 -9.22
C LYS A 169 13.85 -4.83 -9.41
N ASN A 170 13.00 -4.73 -10.43
CA ASN A 170 12.18 -3.53 -10.64
C ASN A 170 10.77 -3.88 -11.10
N TRP A 171 9.81 -3.07 -10.66
CA TRP A 171 8.41 -3.14 -11.08
C TRP A 171 7.77 -1.75 -10.97
N ASN A 172 6.52 -1.66 -11.40
CA ASN A 172 5.64 -0.52 -11.14
C ASN A 172 4.26 -0.97 -10.66
N GLY A 173 3.49 -0.03 -10.12
CA GLY A 173 2.07 -0.23 -9.79
C GLY A 173 1.80 -0.94 -8.47
N ALA A 174 2.84 -1.31 -7.73
CA ALA A 174 2.73 -1.89 -6.41
C ALA A 174 3.81 -1.37 -5.48
N THR A 175 3.49 -1.32 -4.20
CA THR A 175 4.31 -0.72 -3.16
C THR A 175 4.39 -1.66 -1.96
N VAL A 176 5.59 -1.81 -1.40
CA VAL A 176 5.90 -2.62 -0.24
C VAL A 176 6.33 -1.74 0.92
N ARG A 177 5.80 -1.96 2.12
CA ARG A 177 6.07 -1.13 3.31
C ARG A 177 6.36 -1.93 4.56
N SER A 178 7.22 -1.36 5.40
CA SER A 178 7.53 -1.89 6.73
C SER A 178 7.76 -0.75 7.72
N GLY A 179 7.08 -0.77 8.86
CA GLY A 179 7.28 0.25 9.88
C GLY A 179 6.20 0.29 10.94
N ILE A 180 6.05 1.48 11.53
CA ILE A 180 5.12 1.78 12.61
C ILE A 180 4.03 2.72 12.12
N PHE A 181 2.94 2.14 11.61
CA PHE A 181 1.92 2.92 10.90
C PHE A 181 0.55 2.28 10.93
N ASP A 182 -0.45 3.12 10.72
CA ASP A 182 -1.82 2.76 10.40
C ASP A 182 -2.27 3.43 9.09
N ASP A 183 -3.58 3.43 8.85
CA ASP A 183 -4.16 3.95 7.62
C ASP A 183 -4.09 5.48 7.55
N GLN A 184 -3.88 6.17 8.68
CA GLN A 184 -3.97 7.63 8.85
C GLN A 184 -2.64 8.28 9.26
N ASN A 185 -1.77 7.55 9.95
CA ASN A 185 -0.55 8.04 10.56
C ASN A 185 0.55 6.98 10.47
N GLY A 186 1.80 7.42 10.56
CA GLY A 186 2.89 6.49 10.82
C GLY A 186 4.20 6.86 10.17
N ILE A 187 5.19 6.01 10.42
CA ILE A 187 6.57 6.17 9.95
C ILE A 187 7.03 4.82 9.43
N PHE A 188 7.46 4.77 8.18
CA PHE A 188 7.81 3.51 7.53
C PHE A 188 8.82 3.66 6.41
N TRP A 189 9.48 2.54 6.13
CA TRP A 189 10.22 2.29 4.91
C TRP A 189 9.25 1.85 3.82
N GLU A 190 9.47 2.34 2.60
CA GLU A 190 8.63 2.04 1.44
C GLU A 190 9.49 1.76 0.22
N TYR A 191 9.15 0.74 -0.56
CA TYR A 191 9.75 0.46 -1.86
C TYR A 191 8.66 0.28 -2.92
N ASP A 192 8.71 1.09 -3.99
CA ASP A 192 7.71 1.11 -5.07
C ASP A 192 8.14 0.30 -6.32
N GLY A 193 9.25 -0.45 -6.22
CA GLY A 193 9.86 -1.16 -7.33
C GLY A 193 10.90 -0.35 -8.12
N VAL A 194 11.07 0.94 -7.81
CA VAL A 194 12.06 1.82 -8.44
C VAL A 194 12.81 2.61 -7.37
N ASN A 195 12.09 3.27 -6.47
CA ASN A 195 12.59 4.15 -5.43
C ASN A 195 12.41 3.47 -4.07
N LEU A 196 13.52 3.31 -3.34
CA LEU A 196 13.47 3.13 -1.90
C LEU A 196 13.26 4.50 -1.24
N ALA A 197 12.29 4.59 -0.35
CA ALA A 197 11.87 5.83 0.27
C ALA A 197 11.59 5.68 1.76
N LEU A 198 11.75 6.79 2.47
CA LEU A 198 11.45 6.92 3.89
C LEU A 198 10.24 7.84 4.02
N THR A 199 9.22 7.37 4.73
CA THR A 199 7.91 8.01 4.72
C THR A 199 7.43 8.36 6.11
N GLN A 200 6.89 9.57 6.23
CA GLN A 200 6.07 10.02 7.36
C GLN A 200 4.64 10.28 6.86
N ARG A 201 3.69 9.47 7.32
CA ARG A 201 2.25 9.61 7.05
C ARG A 201 1.58 10.44 8.14
N THR A 202 0.74 11.39 7.73
CA THR A 202 -0.05 12.20 8.67
C THR A 202 -1.46 12.49 8.17
N ALA A 203 -2.42 12.47 9.09
CA ALA A 203 -3.81 12.90 8.87
C ALA A 203 -4.15 14.20 9.62
N THR A 204 -3.19 15.10 9.82
CA THR A 204 -3.42 16.39 10.48
C THR A 204 -3.87 17.50 9.53
N ARG A 205 -3.63 17.35 8.22
CA ARG A 205 -3.88 18.41 7.24
C ARG A 205 -5.36 18.59 6.93
N GLN A 206 -6.01 19.55 7.58
CA GLN A 206 -7.41 19.88 7.30
C GLN A 206 -7.61 20.52 5.92
N LEU A 207 -8.67 20.12 5.23
CA LEU A 207 -9.11 20.70 3.96
C LEU A 207 -9.89 22.01 4.20
N ALA A 208 -9.97 22.89 3.19
CA ALA A 208 -10.74 24.13 3.29
C ALA A 208 -12.25 23.84 3.31
N GLY A 209 -13.04 24.73 3.93
CA GLY A 209 -14.49 24.55 4.05
C GLY A 209 -14.90 23.43 5.00
N THR A 210 -16.16 23.04 4.92
CA THR A 210 -16.75 21.92 5.66
C THR A 210 -17.48 20.99 4.72
N ILE A 211 -17.77 19.77 5.17
CA ILE A 211 -18.44 18.75 4.36
C ILE A 211 -19.74 18.26 5.00
N ALA A 212 -20.58 17.67 4.16
CA ALA A 212 -21.77 16.92 4.49
C ALA A 212 -21.68 15.51 3.87
N VAL A 213 -21.94 14.50 4.69
CA VAL A 213 -21.97 13.08 4.32
C VAL A 213 -23.16 12.39 4.94
N THR A 214 -23.72 11.42 4.22
CA THR A 214 -24.89 10.64 4.61
C THR A 214 -24.48 9.17 4.69
N PRO A 215 -25.01 8.38 5.67
CA PRO A 215 -24.76 6.94 5.74
C PRO A 215 -25.01 6.23 4.41
N ASP A 216 -24.20 5.23 4.10
CA ASP A 216 -24.30 4.37 2.92
C ASP A 216 -24.22 5.14 1.57
N SER A 217 -23.58 6.31 1.60
CA SER A 217 -23.32 7.13 0.41
C SER A 217 -21.83 7.32 0.17
N ASN A 218 -21.44 7.18 -1.10
CA ASN A 218 -20.10 7.54 -1.57
C ASN A 218 -19.96 9.03 -1.85
N THR A 219 -21.05 9.82 -1.81
CA THR A 219 -21.03 11.23 -2.19
C THR A 219 -20.67 12.10 -0.99
N VAL A 220 -19.74 13.04 -1.19
CA VAL A 220 -19.38 14.07 -0.22
C VAL A 220 -19.68 15.44 -0.79
N THR A 221 -20.57 16.18 -0.12
CA THR A 221 -20.91 17.56 -0.50
C THR A 221 -20.11 18.54 0.35
N GLY A 222 -19.59 19.60 -0.25
CA GLY A 222 -18.74 20.59 0.40
C GLY A 222 -19.37 21.99 0.42
N THR A 223 -19.17 22.71 1.53
CA THR A 223 -19.54 24.11 1.71
C THR A 223 -18.28 24.94 1.92
N GLY A 224 -18.00 25.89 1.01
CA GLY A 224 -16.77 26.69 1.05
C GLY A 224 -15.49 25.89 0.81
N THR A 225 -15.62 24.70 0.22
CA THR A 225 -14.53 23.77 -0.09
C THR A 225 -13.84 24.12 -1.41
N ARG A 226 -12.63 23.60 -1.60
CA ARG A 226 -11.87 23.73 -2.85
C ARG A 226 -11.29 22.39 -3.28
N PHE A 227 -12.15 21.39 -3.44
CA PHE A 227 -11.70 20.01 -3.67
C PHE A 227 -10.82 19.87 -4.91
N ARG A 228 -11.13 20.52 -6.03
CA ARG A 228 -10.27 20.43 -7.22
C ARG A 228 -8.88 20.99 -6.96
N GLU A 229 -8.72 22.00 -6.13
CA GLU A 229 -7.40 22.53 -5.77
C GLU A 229 -6.67 21.60 -4.80
N GLN A 230 -7.35 21.11 -3.76
CA GLN A 230 -6.72 20.46 -2.61
C GLN A 230 -6.63 18.94 -2.70
N LEU A 231 -7.44 18.30 -3.55
CA LEU A 231 -7.56 16.85 -3.67
C LEU A 231 -7.42 16.37 -5.11
N LYS A 232 -7.01 15.12 -5.28
CA LYS A 232 -7.02 14.37 -6.54
C LYS A 232 -7.58 12.96 -6.30
N SER A 233 -8.05 12.31 -7.37
CA SER A 233 -8.38 10.88 -7.31
C SER A 233 -7.16 10.06 -6.81
N GLY A 234 -7.43 9.07 -5.96
CA GLY A 234 -6.44 8.26 -5.25
C GLY A 234 -5.93 8.86 -3.94
N ASP A 235 -6.19 10.15 -3.65
CA ASP A 235 -5.91 10.71 -2.32
C ASP A 235 -6.77 10.00 -1.25
N ARG A 236 -6.29 9.97 -0.01
CA ARG A 236 -7.05 9.44 1.12
C ARG A 236 -7.42 10.56 2.07
N ILE A 237 -8.63 10.52 2.60
CA ILE A 237 -9.13 11.50 3.55
C ILE A 237 -9.71 10.82 4.79
N VAL A 238 -9.73 11.57 5.88
CA VAL A 238 -10.36 11.17 7.13
C VAL A 238 -11.61 12.01 7.37
N ILE A 239 -12.73 11.34 7.60
CA ILE A 239 -14.01 11.92 7.97
C ILE A 239 -14.46 11.27 9.28
N ARG A 240 -14.57 12.03 10.37
CA ARG A 240 -15.00 11.51 11.69
C ARG A 240 -14.18 10.31 12.18
N GLY A 241 -12.89 10.25 11.82
CA GLY A 241 -11.99 9.15 12.16
C GLY A 241 -12.07 7.93 11.24
N MET A 242 -12.94 7.95 10.21
CA MET A 242 -12.98 6.94 9.16
C MET A 242 -12.11 7.34 7.98
N THR A 243 -11.31 6.41 7.48
CA THR A 243 -10.51 6.59 6.27
C THR A 243 -11.32 6.26 5.02
N HIS A 244 -11.20 7.10 4.00
CA HIS A 244 -11.78 6.89 2.67
C HIS A 244 -10.77 7.25 1.58
N VAL A 245 -10.81 6.54 0.46
CA VAL A 245 -10.11 6.87 -0.78
C VAL A 245 -11.01 7.77 -1.62
N VAL A 246 -10.49 8.88 -2.13
CA VAL A 246 -11.19 9.76 -3.08
C VAL A 246 -11.19 9.08 -4.44
N SER A 247 -12.34 8.62 -4.90
CA SER A 247 -12.48 7.94 -6.21
C SER A 247 -12.59 8.94 -7.35
N ASN A 248 -13.27 10.07 -7.14
CA ASN A 248 -13.42 11.14 -8.12
C ASN A 248 -13.65 12.50 -7.44
N VAL A 249 -13.21 13.60 -8.07
CA VAL A 249 -13.48 14.98 -7.65
C VAL A 249 -14.23 15.69 -8.78
N SER A 250 -15.56 15.71 -8.72
CA SER A 250 -16.40 16.28 -9.79
C SER A 250 -16.36 17.81 -9.81
N SER A 251 -16.30 18.45 -8.65
CA SER A 251 -16.27 19.92 -8.55
C SER A 251 -15.55 20.38 -7.27
N ASN A 252 -15.48 21.69 -7.03
CA ASN A 252 -14.92 22.22 -5.78
C ASN A 252 -15.80 21.90 -4.55
N THR A 253 -17.06 21.53 -4.77
CA THR A 253 -18.09 21.30 -3.73
C THR A 253 -18.64 19.88 -3.77
N GLU A 254 -18.11 19.00 -4.61
CA GLU A 254 -18.57 17.61 -4.70
C GLU A 254 -17.40 16.68 -5.06
N MET A 255 -17.33 15.56 -4.36
CA MET A 255 -16.41 14.46 -4.62
C MET A 255 -17.05 13.13 -4.23
N TYR A 256 -16.45 12.04 -4.69
CA TYR A 256 -16.85 10.67 -4.39
C TYR A 256 -15.74 9.94 -3.65
N VAL A 257 -16.12 9.06 -2.73
CA VAL A 257 -15.20 8.33 -1.87
C VAL A 257 -15.53 6.85 -1.77
N THR A 258 -14.54 6.01 -1.50
CA THR A 258 -14.68 4.56 -1.32
C THR A 258 -13.82 4.09 -0.14
N PRO A 259 -14.31 3.19 0.74
CA PRO A 259 -15.72 2.83 0.93
C PRO A 259 -16.63 4.03 1.21
N ASP A 260 -17.93 3.81 1.15
CA ASP A 260 -18.96 4.78 1.53
C ASP A 260 -18.84 5.23 3.00
N TYR A 261 -19.55 6.29 3.35
CA TYR A 261 -19.61 6.78 4.72
C TYR A 261 -20.39 5.82 5.62
N ARG A 262 -19.71 5.29 6.64
CA ARG A 262 -20.21 4.24 7.55
C ARG A 262 -20.68 4.77 8.91
N GLY A 263 -20.87 6.09 9.03
CA GLY A 263 -21.44 6.66 10.25
C GLY A 263 -22.90 6.28 10.39
N VAL A 264 -23.40 6.21 11.62
CA VAL A 264 -24.82 5.89 11.89
C VAL A 264 -25.74 7.04 11.44
N ASN A 265 -25.31 8.28 11.69
CA ASN A 265 -26.05 9.49 11.35
C ASN A 265 -25.33 10.30 10.27
N SER A 266 -26.09 11.14 9.55
CA SER A 266 -25.51 12.14 8.66
C SER A 266 -24.61 13.10 9.44
N SER A 267 -23.44 13.40 8.88
CA SER A 267 -22.49 14.34 9.44
C SER A 267 -22.44 15.59 8.56
N THR A 268 -22.79 16.75 9.11
CA THR A 268 -22.83 18.02 8.37
C THR A 268 -22.00 19.10 9.07
N GLY A 269 -21.38 19.98 8.29
CA GLY A 269 -20.55 21.07 8.84
C GLY A 269 -19.23 20.57 9.45
N VAL A 270 -18.76 19.40 9.03
CA VAL A 270 -17.60 18.73 9.62
C VAL A 270 -16.33 18.99 8.81
N LYS A 271 -15.18 18.91 9.45
CA LYS A 271 -13.88 18.99 8.77
C LYS A 271 -13.47 17.61 8.27
N SER A 272 -12.79 17.60 7.13
CA SER A 272 -12.07 16.44 6.62
C SER A 272 -10.58 16.72 6.57
N CYS A 273 -9.77 15.71 6.88
CA CYS A 273 -8.31 15.80 6.80
C CYS A 273 -7.77 14.98 5.63
N LEU A 274 -6.81 15.52 4.89
CA LEU A 274 -6.02 14.76 3.92
C LEU A 274 -5.01 13.88 4.67
N ILE A 275 -4.90 12.63 4.25
CA ILE A 275 -3.80 11.73 4.62
C ILE A 275 -2.66 12.01 3.65
N LEU A 276 -1.57 12.55 4.17
CA LEU A 276 -0.40 12.96 3.40
C LEU A 276 0.80 12.10 3.79
N ASP A 277 1.40 11.46 2.78
CA ASP A 277 2.68 10.77 2.90
C ASP A 277 3.80 11.73 2.47
N LYS A 278 4.62 12.17 3.42
CA LYS A 278 5.86 12.90 3.15
C LYS A 278 6.95 11.86 2.87
N LYS A 279 7.34 11.73 1.61
CA LYS A 279 8.31 10.73 1.14
C LYS A 279 9.65 11.39 0.82
N THR A 280 10.74 10.83 1.34
CA THR A 280 12.11 11.20 0.95
C THR A 280 12.76 10.02 0.22
N LYS A 281 13.10 10.21 -1.05
CA LYS A 281 13.79 9.20 -1.87
C LYS A 281 15.20 8.96 -1.37
N GLN A 282 15.74 7.77 -1.64
CA GLN A 282 17.12 7.40 -1.31
C GLN A 282 18.16 8.44 -1.76
N SER A 283 17.98 8.99 -2.96
CA SER A 283 18.82 10.05 -3.52
C SER A 283 18.76 11.39 -2.77
N ASP A 284 17.86 11.55 -1.81
CA ASP A 284 17.65 12.79 -1.04
C ASP A 284 17.94 12.57 0.46
N TRP A 285 18.47 11.40 0.84
CA TRP A 285 18.85 11.12 2.22
C TRP A 285 20.04 12.00 2.64
N ASN A 286 20.00 12.45 3.90
CA ASN A 286 20.78 13.58 4.38
C ASN A 286 21.91 13.22 5.36
N LEU A 287 22.06 11.93 5.69
CA LEU A 287 23.14 11.43 6.53
C LEU A 287 23.96 10.39 5.75
N ASP A 288 23.30 9.30 5.35
CA ASP A 288 23.88 8.26 4.51
C ASP A 288 22.83 7.72 3.54
N ARG A 289 23.13 7.73 2.25
CA ARG A 289 22.20 7.28 1.20
C ARG A 289 22.12 5.77 1.11
N VAL A 290 23.10 5.05 1.66
CA VAL A 290 23.30 3.60 1.55
C VAL A 290 23.08 3.06 0.13
N ASP A 291 23.58 3.82 -0.86
CA ASP A 291 23.62 3.50 -2.29
C ASP A 291 25.08 3.32 -2.76
N GLY A 292 25.99 3.04 -1.82
CA GLY A 292 27.44 2.97 -2.04
C GLY A 292 28.15 4.33 -2.09
N THR A 293 27.44 5.46 -2.14
CA THR A 293 28.05 6.80 -2.24
C THR A 293 28.15 7.54 -0.89
N GLY A 294 27.44 7.06 0.13
CA GLY A 294 27.42 7.66 1.46
C GLY A 294 28.66 7.34 2.30
N PRO A 295 28.81 7.99 3.48
CA PRO A 295 29.99 7.86 4.35
C PRO A 295 30.32 6.42 4.77
N SER A 296 29.32 5.54 4.91
CA SER A 296 29.52 4.12 5.24
C SER A 296 30.04 3.28 4.07
N GLY A 297 29.86 3.75 2.83
CA GLY A 297 30.08 2.94 1.61
C GLY A 297 29.13 1.75 1.46
N TYR A 298 28.11 1.61 2.32
CA TYR A 298 27.17 0.50 2.26
C TYR A 298 26.22 0.66 1.06
N ASP A 299 25.99 -0.43 0.33
CA ASP A 299 25.06 -0.48 -0.81
C ASP A 299 23.90 -1.43 -0.48
N LEU A 300 22.74 -0.84 -0.16
CA LEU A 300 21.56 -1.57 0.27
C LEU A 300 20.94 -2.30 -0.93
N ASN A 301 21.02 -3.63 -0.91
CA ASN A 301 20.35 -4.47 -1.90
C ASN A 301 18.93 -4.84 -1.46
N VAL A 302 17.91 -4.22 -2.07
CA VAL A 302 16.48 -4.44 -1.76
C VAL A 302 16.01 -5.88 -1.94
N SER A 303 16.73 -6.66 -2.76
CA SER A 303 16.47 -8.08 -3.01
C SER A 303 17.22 -9.01 -2.03
N LYS A 304 17.81 -8.44 -0.98
CA LYS A 304 18.39 -9.16 0.16
C LYS A 304 17.76 -8.66 1.45
N MET A 305 17.73 -9.53 2.46
CA MET A 305 17.13 -9.22 3.75
C MET A 305 17.87 -8.06 4.41
N GLN A 306 17.12 -7.04 4.84
CA GLN A 306 17.62 -5.85 5.50
C GLN A 306 17.18 -5.82 6.96
N MET A 307 18.07 -5.38 7.84
CA MET A 307 17.74 -5.05 9.22
C MET A 307 17.51 -3.55 9.35
N VAL A 308 16.27 -3.12 9.09
CA VAL A 308 15.87 -1.71 9.11
C VAL A 308 15.38 -1.29 10.50
N GLY A 309 15.47 0.00 10.78
CA GLY A 309 15.02 0.59 12.03
C GLY A 309 14.53 2.03 11.89
N ILE A 310 13.77 2.45 12.90
CA ILE A 310 13.25 3.79 13.09
C ILE A 310 13.49 4.17 14.55
N GLN A 311 14.00 5.36 14.78
CA GLN A 311 14.05 5.98 16.10
C GLN A 311 13.29 7.29 16.06
N MET A 312 12.37 7.51 16.99
CA MET A 312 11.54 8.71 16.99
C MET A 312 11.24 9.22 18.39
N SER A 313 10.90 10.51 18.46
CA SER A 313 10.14 11.07 19.58
C SER A 313 9.01 11.92 19.00
N TRP A 314 7.80 11.84 19.57
CA TRP A 314 6.66 12.54 18.99
C TRP A 314 6.62 14.01 19.40
N TYR A 315 6.19 14.32 20.64
CA TYR A 315 6.04 15.69 21.17
C TYR A 315 5.44 16.73 20.19
N GLY A 316 4.75 16.29 19.13
CA GLY A 316 4.40 17.10 17.98
C GLY A 316 5.56 17.62 17.09
N ALA A 317 6.75 17.86 17.65
CA ALA A 317 7.88 18.54 16.99
C ALA A 317 9.24 17.81 17.09
N GLY A 318 9.25 16.54 17.51
CA GLY A 318 10.48 15.74 17.62
C GLY A 318 11.16 15.40 16.28
N PHE A 319 12.16 14.55 16.33
CA PHE A 319 12.86 14.06 15.13
C PHE A 319 12.48 12.60 14.85
N ILE A 320 12.69 12.21 13.60
CA ILE A 320 12.56 10.83 13.12
C ILE A 320 13.88 10.48 12.44
N ASP A 321 14.53 9.45 12.94
CA ASP A 321 15.72 8.84 12.36
C ASP A 321 15.34 7.51 11.71
N TYR A 322 15.80 7.33 10.48
CA TYR A 322 15.72 6.07 9.77
C TYR A 322 17.11 5.47 9.67
N MET A 323 17.21 4.17 9.93
CA MET A 323 18.49 3.47 10.01
C MET A 323 18.42 2.06 9.44
N THR A 324 19.57 1.51 9.05
CA THR A 324 19.73 0.11 8.65
C THR A 324 21.02 -0.46 9.24
N ARG A 325 21.14 -1.78 9.41
CA ARG A 325 22.40 -2.40 9.82
C ARG A 325 23.37 -2.48 8.64
N GLY A 326 24.60 -1.98 8.84
CA GLY A 326 25.68 -2.02 7.87
C GLY A 326 26.43 -3.35 7.86
N GLY A 327 27.42 -3.46 6.97
CA GLY A 327 28.24 -4.67 6.81
C GLY A 327 29.13 -5.00 8.02
N ASP A 328 29.42 -4.02 8.87
CA ASP A 328 30.14 -4.19 10.14
C ASP A 328 29.21 -4.55 11.32
N GLY A 329 27.91 -4.65 11.06
CA GLY A 329 26.88 -4.93 12.06
C GLY A 329 26.42 -3.71 12.85
N ASN A 330 26.95 -2.50 12.64
CA ASN A 330 26.49 -1.29 13.31
C ASN A 330 25.27 -0.67 12.61
N PHE A 331 24.51 0.18 13.32
CA PHE A 331 23.45 0.96 12.66
C PHE A 331 24.04 2.13 11.89
N ILE A 332 23.68 2.22 10.61
CA ILE A 332 23.91 3.37 9.76
C ILE A 332 22.66 4.25 9.80
N PHE A 333 22.80 5.49 10.23
CA PHE A 333 21.72 6.48 10.17
C PHE A 333 21.61 7.02 8.75
N CYS A 334 20.50 6.71 8.10
CA CYS A 334 20.30 7.01 6.68
C CYS A 334 19.78 8.45 6.48
N HIS A 335 18.72 8.79 7.21
CA HIS A 335 18.06 10.08 7.08
C HIS A 335 17.43 10.52 8.40
N ARG A 336 17.51 11.83 8.67
CA ARG A 336 16.82 12.49 9.77
C ARG A 336 15.76 13.45 9.24
N MET A 337 14.49 13.19 9.55
CA MET A 337 13.40 14.15 9.37
C MET A 337 13.27 15.02 10.62
N ARG A 338 13.46 16.32 10.44
CA ARG A 338 13.29 17.33 11.48
C ARG A 338 11.86 17.88 11.45
N ASN A 339 11.16 17.86 12.59
CA ASN A 339 9.84 18.49 12.73
C ASN A 339 9.86 19.78 13.56
N SER A 340 10.96 20.06 14.27
CA SER A 340 11.12 21.27 15.08
C SER A 340 11.31 22.51 14.20
N ASN A 341 10.54 23.57 14.47
CA ASN A 341 10.51 24.80 13.65
C ASN A 341 10.22 24.54 12.16
N VAL A 342 9.42 23.51 11.87
CA VAL A 342 8.95 23.17 10.52
C VAL A 342 7.43 23.13 10.49
N ASN A 343 6.80 22.44 11.44
CA ASN A 343 5.36 22.29 11.49
C ASN A 343 4.73 23.29 12.48
N THR A 344 3.53 23.77 12.17
CA THR A 344 2.66 24.53 13.10
C THR A 344 1.75 23.62 13.93
N GLU A 345 1.77 22.32 13.65
CA GLU A 345 0.95 21.28 14.28
C GLU A 345 1.80 20.02 14.50
N ALA A 346 1.26 19.06 15.25
CA ALA A 346 1.93 17.78 15.44
C ALA A 346 2.17 17.07 14.09
N TYR A 347 3.34 16.45 13.93
CA TYR A 347 3.69 15.78 12.68
C TYR A 347 2.91 14.48 12.41
N MET A 348 2.15 13.99 13.39
CA MET A 348 1.15 12.93 13.25
C MET A 348 -0.03 13.24 14.16
N ARG A 349 -1.21 12.71 13.83
CA ARG A 349 -2.44 12.88 14.62
C ARG A 349 -2.41 12.08 15.92
N THR A 350 -1.70 10.95 15.95
CA THR A 350 -1.48 10.13 17.14
C THR A 350 -0.10 9.47 17.11
N GLY A 351 0.57 9.40 18.27
CA GLY A 351 1.78 8.61 18.46
C GLY A 351 1.52 7.14 18.77
N ASN A 352 0.26 6.75 18.99
CA ASN A 352 -0.10 5.36 19.25
C ASN A 352 -0.03 4.58 17.93
N GLN A 353 1.03 3.81 17.73
CA GLN A 353 1.29 3.14 16.45
C GLN A 353 1.35 1.62 16.64
N PRO A 354 0.80 0.84 15.69
CA PRO A 354 1.07 -0.58 15.59
C PRO A 354 2.32 -0.82 14.73
N VAL A 355 2.82 -2.06 14.74
CA VAL A 355 3.81 -2.50 13.73
C VAL A 355 3.09 -3.20 12.60
N ARG A 356 3.30 -2.71 11.37
CA ARG A 356 2.69 -3.27 10.16
C ARG A 356 3.69 -3.54 9.05
N TYR A 357 3.36 -4.57 8.29
CA TYR A 357 3.89 -4.84 6.96
C TYR A 357 2.74 -4.74 5.98
N GLU A 358 2.97 -4.09 4.85
CA GLU A 358 1.93 -3.87 3.86
C GLU A 358 2.48 -4.12 2.46
N VAL A 359 1.66 -4.79 1.64
CA VAL A 359 1.78 -4.75 0.19
C VAL A 359 0.50 -4.16 -0.36
N THR A 360 0.60 -3.18 -1.25
CA THR A 360 -0.54 -2.59 -1.95
C THR A 360 -0.26 -2.48 -3.44
N ASN A 361 -1.23 -2.80 -4.28
CA ASN A 361 -1.20 -2.58 -5.72
C ASN A 361 -1.63 -1.15 -6.05
N GLU A 362 -0.92 -0.19 -5.46
CA GLU A 362 -1.08 1.22 -5.73
C GLU A 362 0.30 1.81 -6.02
N GLY A 363 0.42 2.44 -7.19
CA GLY A 363 1.61 3.16 -7.59
C GLY A 363 1.45 4.68 -7.43
N ALA A 364 2.20 5.43 -8.22
CA ALA A 364 2.16 6.88 -8.19
C ALA A 364 0.79 7.45 -8.60
N ASN A 365 0.40 8.55 -7.96
CA ASN A 365 -0.72 9.37 -8.35
C ASN A 365 -0.30 10.84 -8.47
N GLY A 366 -0.91 11.54 -9.42
CA GLY A 366 -0.56 12.88 -9.82
C GLY A 366 -1.78 13.73 -10.13
N LYS A 367 -1.53 14.95 -10.59
CA LYS A 367 -2.58 15.92 -10.89
C LYS A 367 -2.21 16.68 -12.16
N LEU A 368 -3.16 16.86 -13.07
CA LEU A 368 -2.97 17.63 -14.30
C LEU A 368 -2.59 19.08 -13.98
N SER A 369 -1.55 19.58 -14.65
CA SER A 369 -1.09 20.96 -14.48
C SER A 369 -1.78 21.96 -15.40
N ALA A 370 -2.39 21.47 -16.48
CA ALA A 370 -3.14 22.21 -17.49
C ALA A 370 -4.28 21.33 -18.04
N ASP A 371 -5.24 21.93 -18.74
CA ASP A 371 -6.24 21.20 -19.50
C ASP A 371 -5.55 20.40 -20.62
N ILE A 372 -6.12 19.25 -20.97
CA ILE A 372 -5.65 18.41 -22.09
C ILE A 372 -6.81 18.11 -23.03
N SER A 373 -6.52 18.13 -24.33
CA SER A 373 -7.49 17.79 -25.38
C SER A 373 -7.57 16.27 -25.60
N ALA A 374 -8.57 15.77 -26.33
CA ALA A 374 -8.69 14.34 -26.66
C ALA A 374 -7.56 13.79 -27.57
N GLY A 375 -6.74 14.67 -28.19
CA GLY A 375 -5.63 14.29 -29.09
C GLY A 375 -4.23 14.45 -28.49
N GLU A 376 -4.13 14.78 -27.20
CA GLU A 376 -2.85 15.08 -26.55
C GLU A 376 -1.93 13.85 -26.49
N THR A 377 -0.71 13.96 -27.04
CA THR A 377 0.32 12.90 -26.97
C THR A 377 1.38 13.15 -25.90
N THR A 378 1.26 14.25 -25.15
CA THR A 378 2.14 14.61 -24.04
C THR A 378 1.32 15.24 -22.92
N ILE A 379 1.25 14.59 -21.75
CA ILE A 379 0.43 15.05 -20.62
C ILE A 379 1.33 15.68 -19.55
N ARG A 380 1.05 16.92 -19.16
CA ARG A 380 1.84 17.64 -18.14
C ARG A 380 1.21 17.52 -16.75
N LEU A 381 1.93 16.92 -15.81
CA LEU A 381 1.53 16.82 -14.40
C LEU A 381 2.15 17.94 -13.56
N LEU A 382 1.66 18.11 -12.33
CA LEU A 382 2.33 18.96 -11.33
C LEU A 382 3.67 18.35 -10.89
N ASP A 383 3.72 17.03 -10.73
CA ASP A 383 4.91 16.26 -10.40
C ASP A 383 4.80 14.86 -11.03
N THR A 384 5.90 14.40 -11.63
CA THR A 384 6.06 13.06 -12.23
C THR A 384 7.11 12.23 -11.50
N SER A 385 7.69 12.73 -10.41
CA SER A 385 8.91 12.17 -9.81
C SER A 385 8.79 10.69 -9.41
N PHE A 386 7.61 10.23 -9.00
CA PHE A 386 7.36 8.82 -8.64
C PHE A 386 6.73 7.99 -9.76
N PHE A 387 6.41 8.59 -10.91
CA PHE A 387 5.88 7.84 -12.04
C PHE A 387 7.00 6.99 -12.68
N PRO A 388 6.70 5.75 -13.13
CA PRO A 388 7.67 4.91 -13.79
C PRO A 388 8.28 5.57 -15.03
N PRO A 389 9.62 5.70 -15.11
CA PRO A 389 10.27 6.39 -16.23
C PRO A 389 10.17 5.62 -17.55
N ALA A 390 10.03 4.29 -17.49
CA ALA A 390 9.94 3.41 -18.65
C ALA A 390 8.52 3.32 -19.27
N GLY A 391 7.55 4.07 -18.73
CA GLY A 391 6.16 4.03 -19.18
C GLY A 391 5.21 3.34 -18.20
N GLY A 392 3.92 3.49 -18.46
CA GLY A 392 2.86 2.97 -17.60
C GLY A 392 1.45 3.23 -18.16
N THR A 393 0.44 2.70 -17.49
CA THR A 393 -0.98 2.89 -17.83
C THR A 393 -1.66 3.71 -16.74
N LEU A 394 -2.37 4.75 -17.13
CA LEU A 394 -3.00 5.76 -16.29
C LEU A 394 -4.52 5.64 -16.39
N TYR A 395 -5.19 6.08 -15.34
CA TYR A 395 -6.61 6.32 -15.30
C TYR A 395 -6.87 7.80 -14.98
N ILE A 396 -7.59 8.48 -15.86
CA ILE A 396 -7.98 9.89 -15.72
C ILE A 396 -9.50 9.97 -15.97
N ASP A 397 -10.27 10.36 -14.96
CA ASP A 397 -11.74 10.35 -14.96
C ASP A 397 -12.36 9.00 -15.36
N ASN A 398 -12.68 8.82 -16.65
CA ASN A 398 -13.18 7.58 -17.23
C ASN A 398 -12.41 7.23 -18.52
N GLU A 399 -11.11 7.51 -18.56
CA GLU A 399 -10.22 7.21 -19.68
C GLU A 399 -8.97 6.46 -19.21
N ILE A 400 -8.59 5.43 -19.98
CA ILE A 400 -7.31 4.73 -19.82
C ILE A 400 -6.32 5.25 -20.85
N ILE A 401 -5.12 5.63 -20.39
CA ILE A 401 -4.07 6.24 -21.22
C ILE A 401 -2.74 5.56 -20.93
N THR A 402 -2.00 5.12 -21.95
CA THR A 402 -0.60 4.66 -21.77
C THR A 402 0.37 5.79 -22.09
N TYR A 403 1.55 5.77 -21.49
CA TYR A 403 2.68 6.64 -21.85
C TYR A 403 3.96 5.80 -21.91
N THR A 404 4.95 6.24 -22.66
CA THR A 404 6.19 5.49 -22.90
C THR A 404 7.45 6.14 -22.31
N GLY A 405 7.34 7.37 -21.80
CA GLY A 405 8.47 8.06 -21.20
C GLY A 405 8.10 9.28 -20.37
N ILE A 406 9.10 9.84 -19.69
CA ILE A 406 8.97 11.03 -18.86
C ILE A 406 10.07 12.03 -19.26
N ASN A 407 9.70 13.31 -19.40
CA ASN A 407 10.64 14.41 -19.58
C ASN A 407 10.25 15.58 -18.64
N GLY A 408 10.98 15.73 -17.54
CA GLY A 408 10.57 16.60 -16.43
C GLY A 408 9.15 16.23 -15.98
N ASN A 409 8.27 17.22 -15.81
CA ASN A 409 6.88 16.98 -15.39
C ASN A 409 5.93 16.62 -16.55
N ARG A 410 6.45 16.04 -17.65
CA ARG A 410 5.67 15.64 -18.82
C ARG A 410 5.77 14.14 -19.04
N LEU A 411 4.62 13.48 -19.12
CA LEU A 411 4.47 12.13 -19.64
C LEU A 411 4.46 12.22 -21.16
N THR A 412 5.31 11.47 -21.85
CA THR A 412 5.49 11.52 -23.31
C THR A 412 5.06 10.21 -23.97
N GLY A 413 4.77 10.27 -25.27
CA GLY A 413 4.30 9.11 -26.03
C GLY A 413 2.93 8.63 -25.56
N CYS A 414 2.06 9.56 -25.15
CA CYS A 414 0.74 9.21 -24.64
C CYS A 414 -0.14 8.64 -25.75
N THR A 415 -0.71 7.45 -25.51
CA THR A 415 -1.74 6.83 -26.35
C THR A 415 -3.06 6.82 -25.58
N ARG A 416 -4.05 7.54 -26.11
CA ARG A 416 -5.37 7.78 -25.52
C ARG A 416 -6.32 6.61 -25.76
N ALA A 417 -7.38 6.50 -24.94
CA ALA A 417 -8.42 5.46 -25.06
C ALA A 417 -7.89 4.02 -25.26
N THR A 418 -6.84 3.66 -24.51
CA THR A 418 -6.22 2.34 -24.59
C THR A 418 -6.83 1.35 -23.59
N GLN A 419 -6.25 0.17 -23.47
CA GLN A 419 -6.67 -0.87 -22.54
C GLN A 419 -5.57 -1.18 -21.52
N LEU A 420 -5.97 -1.45 -20.27
CA LEU A 420 -5.10 -2.09 -19.29
C LEU A 420 -5.14 -3.60 -19.53
N THR A 421 -3.98 -4.25 -19.66
CA THR A 421 -3.91 -5.71 -19.86
C THR A 421 -3.03 -6.36 -18.81
N ASN A 422 -3.60 -7.29 -18.03
CA ASN A 422 -2.90 -8.05 -17.00
C ASN A 422 -3.22 -9.54 -17.11
N PHE A 423 -2.27 -10.41 -16.72
CA PHE A 423 -2.53 -11.83 -16.48
C PHE A 423 -3.15 -12.03 -15.11
N THR A 424 -4.34 -12.62 -15.05
CA THR A 424 -5.04 -12.87 -13.78
C THR A 424 -5.96 -14.09 -13.86
N SER A 425 -5.81 -14.99 -12.89
CA SER A 425 -6.55 -16.25 -12.78
C SER A 425 -6.43 -17.11 -14.03
N GLY A 426 -5.20 -17.46 -14.42
CA GLY A 426 -4.92 -18.35 -15.55
C GLY A 426 -5.11 -17.77 -16.96
N SER A 427 -5.44 -16.47 -17.11
CA SER A 427 -5.69 -15.86 -18.42
C SER A 427 -5.27 -14.40 -18.47
N ILE A 428 -4.89 -13.94 -19.66
CA ILE A 428 -4.78 -12.51 -19.97
C ILE A 428 -6.17 -11.89 -19.98
N ARG A 429 -6.33 -10.74 -19.33
CA ARG A 429 -7.56 -9.93 -19.31
C ARG A 429 -7.24 -8.52 -19.73
N SER A 430 -8.12 -7.94 -20.54
CA SER A 430 -8.04 -6.55 -20.98
C SER A 430 -9.24 -5.76 -20.46
N TYR A 431 -8.97 -4.58 -19.94
CA TYR A 431 -9.95 -3.66 -19.37
C TYR A 431 -9.96 -2.39 -20.19
N SER A 432 -11.16 -1.92 -20.54
CA SER A 432 -11.38 -0.67 -21.26
C SER A 432 -12.17 0.31 -20.41
N ALA A 433 -12.05 1.60 -20.73
CA ALA A 433 -12.86 2.68 -20.17
C ALA A 433 -13.53 3.46 -21.31
N GLY A 434 -13.94 4.69 -21.05
CA GLY A 434 -14.51 5.59 -22.05
C GLY A 434 -13.52 5.97 -23.18
N ALA A 435 -14.06 6.60 -24.20
CA ALA A 435 -13.30 7.14 -25.33
C ALA A 435 -12.42 8.34 -24.92
N ALA A 436 -11.50 8.73 -25.79
CA ALA A 436 -10.62 9.86 -25.57
C ALA A 436 -11.43 11.16 -25.37
N ALA A 437 -11.19 11.84 -24.24
CA ALA A 437 -11.97 13.02 -23.86
C ALA A 437 -11.07 14.22 -23.48
N GLU A 438 -11.68 15.39 -23.31
CA GLU A 438 -10.99 16.51 -22.68
C GLU A 438 -10.93 16.28 -21.16
N HIS A 439 -9.80 16.61 -20.55
CA HIS A 439 -9.66 16.61 -19.09
C HIS A 439 -9.13 17.95 -18.62
N PHE A 440 -9.68 18.46 -17.54
CA PHE A 440 -9.35 19.78 -17.06
C PHE A 440 -8.20 19.76 -16.07
N ARG A 441 -7.50 20.89 -15.96
CA ARG A 441 -6.49 21.17 -14.96
C ARG A 441 -6.98 20.77 -13.59
N ASN A 442 -6.08 20.24 -12.78
CA ASN A 442 -6.33 19.71 -11.45
C ASN A 442 -7.08 18.37 -11.36
N THR A 443 -7.45 17.75 -12.48
CA THR A 443 -7.95 16.37 -12.47
C THR A 443 -6.86 15.41 -11.98
N GLY A 444 -7.27 14.41 -11.21
CA GLY A 444 -6.38 13.38 -10.68
C GLY A 444 -5.94 12.40 -11.77
N VAL A 445 -4.68 11.97 -11.69
CA VAL A 445 -4.08 10.99 -12.60
C VAL A 445 -3.57 9.84 -11.76
N VAL A 446 -4.11 8.64 -11.94
CA VAL A 446 -3.76 7.47 -11.13
C VAL A 446 -3.03 6.45 -12.01
N LEU A 447 -1.85 5.98 -11.60
CA LEU A 447 -1.20 4.85 -12.26
C LEU A 447 -1.95 3.55 -11.91
N ILE A 448 -2.46 2.87 -12.93
CA ILE A 448 -3.21 1.61 -12.79
C ILE A 448 -2.48 0.40 -13.38
N SER A 449 -1.43 0.61 -14.18
CA SER A 449 -0.56 -0.50 -14.60
C SER A 449 0.14 -1.08 -13.40
N ASN A 450 0.26 -2.41 -13.38
CA ASN A 450 0.98 -3.14 -12.38
C ASN A 450 1.83 -4.21 -13.05
N THR A 451 3.16 -4.06 -13.00
CA THR A 451 4.07 -5.05 -13.60
C THR A 451 4.45 -6.16 -12.63
N SER A 452 4.07 -6.10 -11.36
CA SER A 452 4.27 -7.18 -10.40
C SER A 452 3.40 -6.99 -9.16
N SER A 453 2.81 -8.06 -8.65
CA SER A 453 2.26 -8.13 -7.30
C SER A 453 3.33 -8.67 -6.35
N PRO A 454 4.23 -7.83 -5.82
CA PRO A 454 5.35 -8.29 -5.03
C PRO A 454 4.89 -8.91 -3.72
N ILE A 455 5.83 -9.60 -3.09
CA ILE A 455 5.69 -10.16 -1.75
C ILE A 455 6.68 -9.42 -0.86
N ILE A 456 6.27 -9.12 0.38
CA ILE A 456 7.21 -8.78 1.45
C ILE A 456 7.39 -9.98 2.36
N SER A 457 8.65 -10.26 2.71
CA SER A 457 8.99 -11.22 3.77
C SER A 457 9.55 -10.49 4.98
N HIS A 458 9.18 -10.95 6.18
CA HIS A 458 9.73 -10.45 7.44
C HIS A 458 9.90 -11.59 8.45
N TRP A 459 10.80 -11.42 9.43
CA TRP A 459 11.15 -12.47 10.41
C TRP A 459 10.80 -12.09 11.86
N GLY A 460 10.82 -10.82 12.21
CA GLY A 460 10.49 -10.38 13.55
C GLY A 460 10.60 -8.87 13.70
N SER A 461 9.77 -8.31 14.58
CA SER A 461 9.74 -6.87 14.83
C SER A 461 9.91 -6.57 16.33
N SER A 462 10.74 -5.59 16.61
CA SER A 462 10.84 -4.92 17.90
C SER A 462 10.16 -3.56 17.84
N TYR A 463 9.47 -3.20 18.91
CA TYR A 463 8.92 -1.86 19.15
C TYR A 463 9.08 -1.60 20.64
N ILE A 464 10.06 -0.76 20.98
CA ILE A 464 10.47 -0.49 22.36
C ILE A 464 10.24 0.98 22.67
N THR A 465 9.65 1.26 23.83
CA THR A 465 9.47 2.60 24.40
C THR A 465 10.33 2.71 25.65
N ASP A 466 11.16 3.76 25.77
CA ASP A 466 12.09 3.87 26.89
C ASP A 466 11.40 3.91 28.27
N GLY A 467 12.01 3.24 29.24
CA GLY A 467 11.47 3.08 30.59
C GLY A 467 10.45 1.95 30.72
N ASP A 468 10.63 0.87 29.94
CA ASP A 468 9.86 -0.38 30.01
C ASP A 468 8.36 -0.21 29.77
N PHE A 469 7.97 0.80 28.99
CA PHE A 469 6.59 1.00 28.54
C PHE A 469 6.25 0.16 27.29
N ASP A 470 6.84 -1.03 27.21
CA ASP A 470 6.70 -1.97 26.09
C ASP A 470 5.40 -2.77 26.15
N GLU A 471 4.73 -2.75 27.30
CA GLU A 471 3.44 -3.41 27.51
C GLU A 471 2.25 -2.46 27.33
N GLU A 472 1.22 -2.96 26.64
CA GLU A 472 -0.04 -2.26 26.35
C GLU A 472 -0.99 -2.25 27.57
N ARG A 473 -0.51 -1.84 28.75
CA ARG A 473 -1.31 -1.79 29.99
C ARG A 473 -1.14 -0.44 30.67
N GLY A 474 -2.17 0.43 30.59
CA GLY A 474 -2.08 1.80 31.12
C GLY A 474 -3.19 2.23 32.08
N TYR A 475 -4.30 1.49 32.12
CA TYR A 475 -5.42 1.77 33.02
C TYR A 475 -5.99 0.45 33.53
N LEU A 476 -6.15 0.36 34.85
CA LEU A 476 -6.86 -0.73 35.50
C LEU A 476 -8.24 -0.21 35.89
N PHE A 477 -9.29 -0.87 35.39
CA PHE A 477 -10.67 -0.56 35.74
C PHE A 477 -11.17 -1.64 36.69
N SER A 478 -11.45 -1.28 37.93
CA SER A 478 -12.08 -2.17 38.91
C SER A 478 -13.55 -1.81 39.04
N TYR A 479 -14.43 -2.80 38.92
CA TYR A 479 -15.85 -2.67 39.18
C TYR A 479 -16.29 -3.81 40.11
N SER A 480 -16.95 -3.47 41.21
CA SER A 480 -17.59 -4.43 42.11
C SER A 480 -19.10 -4.19 42.14
N ALA A 481 -19.86 -5.29 42.09
CA ALA A 481 -21.30 -5.29 42.32
C ALA A 481 -21.60 -6.23 43.49
N THR A 482 -22.36 -5.74 44.47
CA THR A 482 -22.76 -6.49 45.66
C THR A 482 -24.26 -6.81 45.61
N ALA A 483 -24.71 -7.77 46.42
CA ALA A 483 -26.12 -8.15 46.55
C ALA A 483 -26.80 -8.63 45.25
N LEU A 484 -26.05 -9.26 44.34
CA LEU A 484 -26.59 -9.91 43.16
C LEU A 484 -27.14 -11.29 43.53
N ALA A 485 -28.45 -11.48 43.41
CA ALA A 485 -29.08 -12.77 43.65
C ALA A 485 -28.65 -13.79 42.60
N LEU A 486 -28.09 -14.93 43.02
CA LEU A 486 -27.83 -16.03 42.10
C LEU A 486 -29.15 -16.55 41.54
N SER A 487 -29.24 -16.65 40.22
CA SER A 487 -30.44 -17.05 39.49
C SER A 487 -30.08 -17.99 38.35
N THR A 488 -30.98 -18.92 38.02
CA THR A 488 -30.88 -19.75 36.81
C THR A 488 -31.26 -18.98 35.54
N ILE A 489 -31.84 -17.78 35.69
CA ILE A 489 -32.12 -16.85 34.60
C ILE A 489 -30.88 -15.97 34.38
N ARG A 490 -30.42 -15.90 33.13
CA ARG A 490 -29.28 -15.04 32.75
C ARG A 490 -29.57 -13.58 33.10
N GLN A 491 -28.67 -12.96 33.86
CA GLN A 491 -28.72 -11.55 34.24
C GLN A 491 -27.41 -10.84 33.88
N THR A 492 -27.49 -9.55 33.57
CA THR A 492 -26.32 -8.71 33.30
C THR A 492 -25.79 -8.15 34.62
N VAL A 493 -24.57 -8.54 35.00
CA VAL A 493 -23.91 -8.14 36.26
C VAL A 493 -23.23 -6.78 36.16
N PHE A 494 -22.63 -6.48 35.02
CA PHE A 494 -22.05 -5.17 34.74
C PHE A 494 -22.14 -4.89 33.24
N LEU A 495 -22.14 -3.60 32.89
CA LEU A 495 -22.00 -3.15 31.52
C LEU A 495 -21.00 -1.99 31.51
N ILE A 496 -19.90 -2.14 30.79
CA ILE A 496 -18.95 -1.07 30.57
C ILE A 496 -19.22 -0.41 29.22
N ARG A 497 -19.53 0.89 29.25
CA ARG A 497 -19.57 1.71 28.04
C ARG A 497 -18.27 2.50 27.95
N LEU A 498 -17.40 2.09 27.04
CA LEU A 498 -16.22 2.88 26.70
C LEU A 498 -16.64 4.09 25.87
N ALA A 499 -16.57 5.28 26.45
CA ALA A 499 -16.68 6.53 25.70
C ALA A 499 -15.26 7.01 25.36
N PRO A 500 -14.77 6.88 24.11
CA PRO A 500 -13.57 7.60 23.70
C PRO A 500 -13.83 9.11 23.85
N SER A 501 -12.89 9.83 24.45
CA SER A 501 -12.97 11.28 24.55
C SER A 501 -11.62 11.92 24.25
N ILE A 502 -11.48 12.39 23.00
CA ILE A 502 -10.74 13.61 22.64
C ILE A 502 -11.53 14.32 21.52
N ALA A 503 -12.85 14.45 21.69
CA ALA A 503 -13.73 15.19 20.78
C ALA A 503 -14.68 16.06 21.60
N ASN A 504 -14.13 17.03 22.35
CA ASN A 504 -14.89 18.02 23.14
C ASN A 504 -15.97 17.42 24.06
N ALA A 505 -15.71 16.25 24.67
CA ALA A 505 -16.66 15.50 25.51
C ALA A 505 -17.99 15.11 24.81
N LEU A 506 -18.02 15.11 23.47
CA LEU A 506 -19.17 14.68 22.69
C LEU A 506 -19.37 13.17 22.84
N THR A 507 -20.59 12.78 23.24
CA THR A 507 -21.07 11.40 23.21
C THR A 507 -21.80 11.14 21.89
N GLY A 508 -21.79 9.90 21.43
CA GLY A 508 -22.48 9.53 20.19
C GLY A 508 -21.93 8.26 19.57
N ASP A 509 -22.59 7.85 18.49
CA ASP A 509 -22.25 6.69 17.70
C ASP A 509 -21.09 7.00 16.74
N LEU A 510 -20.70 5.99 15.94
CA LEU A 510 -19.71 6.21 14.88
C LEU A 510 -20.25 7.28 13.91
N GLY A 511 -19.45 8.32 13.66
CA GLY A 511 -19.84 9.43 12.78
C GLY A 511 -20.34 10.67 13.51
N ASP A 512 -20.75 10.58 14.77
CA ASP A 512 -21.15 11.77 15.56
C ASP A 512 -19.93 12.55 16.08
N ARG A 513 -18.84 11.82 16.33
CA ARG A 513 -17.57 12.32 16.89
C ARG A 513 -16.36 11.85 16.08
N ASP A 514 -15.24 12.53 16.29
CA ASP A 514 -13.97 12.12 15.73
C ASP A 514 -13.37 10.94 16.50
N LEU A 515 -13.21 9.81 15.81
CA LEU A 515 -12.48 8.67 16.34
C LEU A 515 -10.97 8.86 16.11
N LEU A 516 -10.22 9.06 17.20
CA LEU A 516 -8.79 9.35 17.18
C LEU A 516 -7.93 8.19 17.69
N ASN A 517 -8.34 7.56 18.79
CA ASN A 517 -7.61 6.49 19.44
C ASN A 517 -8.47 5.24 19.52
N ARG A 518 -7.82 4.08 19.41
CA ARG A 518 -8.42 2.77 19.65
C ARG A 518 -7.85 2.22 20.95
N ALA A 519 -8.71 1.81 21.87
CA ALA A 519 -8.32 1.14 23.10
C ALA A 519 -8.96 -0.25 23.10
N GLN A 520 -8.20 -1.27 23.54
CA GLN A 520 -8.72 -2.59 23.82
C GLN A 520 -8.76 -2.79 25.34
N LEU A 521 -9.81 -3.43 25.84
CA LEU A 521 -9.85 -3.92 27.22
C LEU A 521 -9.48 -5.40 27.21
N LEU A 522 -8.66 -5.79 28.17
CA LEU A 522 -8.39 -7.18 28.50
C LEU A 522 -8.91 -7.41 29.92
N LEU A 523 -9.71 -8.45 30.13
CA LEU A 523 -10.11 -8.86 31.48
C LEU A 523 -8.88 -9.42 32.19
N ASP A 524 -8.46 -8.78 33.27
CA ASP A 524 -7.33 -9.22 34.09
C ASP A 524 -7.75 -10.29 35.11
N GLY A 525 -8.90 -10.10 35.75
CA GLY A 525 -9.49 -11.06 36.68
C GLY A 525 -10.97 -10.80 36.94
N LEU A 526 -11.70 -11.84 37.32
CA LEU A 526 -13.07 -11.77 37.83
C LEU A 526 -13.12 -12.53 39.14
N GLU A 527 -13.53 -11.86 40.21
CA GLU A 527 -13.73 -12.47 41.52
C GLU A 527 -15.22 -12.50 41.84
N ILE A 528 -15.70 -13.63 42.34
CA ILE A 528 -17.06 -13.81 42.84
C ILE A 528 -16.93 -14.28 44.28
N THR A 529 -17.41 -13.45 45.21
CA THR A 529 -17.49 -13.80 46.63
C THR A 529 -18.95 -14.02 46.98
N SER A 530 -19.29 -15.21 47.49
CA SER A 530 -20.60 -15.51 48.07
C SER A 530 -20.46 -15.68 49.58
N GLU A 531 -21.39 -15.13 50.35
CA GLU A 531 -21.55 -15.46 51.77
C GLU A 531 -22.23 -16.81 51.97
#